data_AF-A0A381SII8-F1
#
_entry.id   AF-A0A381SII8-F1
#
_cell.length_a   1.000
_cell.length_b   1.000
_cell.length_c   1.000
_cell.angle_alpha   90.00
_cell.angle_beta   90.00
_cell.angle_gamma   90.00
#
_symmetry.space_group_name_H-M   'P 1'
#
loop_
_entity.id
_entity.type
_entity.pdbx_description
1 polymer ?
#
loop_
_entity_poly.entity_id
_entity_poly.type
_entity_poly.pdbx_seq_one_letter_code
_entity_poly.pdbx_strand_id
1 'polypeptide(L)'
;MRVHEAIPAIEDHLQRCHDARLHISRINHGQGTGALKHLARETLSKSSLVARYYPAAHGDGSDGITIAELNYGGHRAFNRRANNSIVPKPLTRK
;
A
#
# COMPACT_ATOMS: atom_id res chain seq x y z
N MET A 1 -18.56 -0.76 -2.12
CA MET A 1 -18.20 0.02 -0.92
C MET A 1 -18.55 1.48 -1.16
N ARG A 2 -19.24 2.10 -0.22
CA ARG A 2 -19.51 3.55 -0.23
C ARG A 2 -18.34 4.30 0.40
N VAL A 3 -18.22 5.60 0.12
CA VAL A 3 -17.12 6.46 0.60
C VAL A 3 -17.01 6.44 2.13
N HIS A 4 -18.14 6.53 2.85
CA HIS A 4 -18.13 6.55 4.32
C HIS A 4 -17.72 5.22 4.96
N GLU A 5 -17.93 4.08 4.26
CA GLU A 5 -17.51 2.76 4.72
C GLU A 5 -16.01 2.52 4.49
N ALA A 6 -15.42 3.25 3.53
CA ALA A 6 -14.06 2.99 3.07
C ALA A 6 -12.99 3.48 4.04
N ILE A 7 -13.19 4.62 4.72
CA ILE A 7 -12.25 5.13 5.72
C ILE A 7 -12.01 4.08 6.83
N PRO A 8 -13.04 3.64 7.59
CA PRO A 8 -12.81 2.68 8.67
C PRO A 8 -12.28 1.34 8.15
N ALA A 9 -12.71 0.89 6.97
CA ALA A 9 -12.20 -0.33 6.37
C ALA A 9 -10.69 -0.26 6.03
N ILE A 10 -10.21 0.90 5.58
CA ILE A 10 -8.78 1.14 5.31
C ILE A 10 -8.00 1.20 6.62
N GLU A 11 -8.49 1.94 7.61
CA GLU A 11 -7.83 2.08 8.92
C GLU A 11 -7.69 0.71 9.62
N ASP A 12 -8.77 -0.06 9.67
CA ASP A 12 -8.77 -1.43 10.22
C ASP A 12 -7.81 -2.34 9.45
N HIS A 13 -7.75 -2.20 8.13
CA HIS A 13 -6.83 -2.98 7.31
C HIS A 13 -5.37 -2.63 7.59
N LEU A 14 -5.04 -1.34 7.70
CA LEU A 14 -3.70 -0.88 8.05
C LEU A 14 -3.29 -1.39 9.43
N GLN A 15 -4.19 -1.33 10.41
CA GLN A 15 -3.92 -1.83 11.75
C GLN A 15 -3.62 -3.34 11.72
N ARG A 16 -4.46 -4.15 11.04
CA ARG A 16 -4.21 -5.58 10.87
C ARG A 16 -2.87 -5.88 10.20
N CYS A 17 -2.52 -5.13 9.16
CA CYS A 17 -1.24 -5.31 8.48
C CYS A 17 -0.05 -4.90 9.37
N HIS A 18 -0.20 -3.85 10.17
CA HIS A 18 0.80 -3.39 11.12
C HIS A 18 1.01 -4.41 12.25
N ASP A 19 -0.07 -4.94 12.82
CA ASP A 19 -0.03 -5.96 13.88
C ASP A 19 0.61 -7.27 13.39
N ALA A 20 0.33 -7.64 12.13
CA ALA A 20 0.96 -8.77 11.45
C ALA A 20 2.41 -8.49 11.00
N ARG A 21 2.97 -7.31 11.29
CA ARG A 21 4.30 -6.87 10.87
C ARG A 21 4.56 -6.99 9.37
N LEU A 22 3.53 -6.74 8.56
CA LEU A 22 3.70 -6.71 7.10
C LEU A 22 4.50 -5.48 6.69
N HIS A 23 5.29 -5.62 5.63
CA HIS A 23 6.04 -4.48 5.09
C HIS A 23 5.15 -3.55 4.27
N ILE A 24 4.20 -4.13 3.52
CA ILE A 24 3.38 -3.45 2.54
C ILE A 24 1.91 -3.85 2.73
N SER A 25 1.01 -2.89 2.61
CA SER A 25 -0.43 -3.07 2.49
C SER A 25 -0.89 -2.64 1.08
N ARG A 26 -1.88 -3.35 0.53
CA ARG A 26 -2.43 -3.09 -0.82
C ARG A 26 -3.89 -2.68 -0.70
N ILE A 27 -4.20 -1.45 -1.10
CA ILE A 27 -5.54 -0.90 -1.03
C ILE A 27 -6.10 -0.94 -2.45
N ASN A 28 -6.92 -1.96 -2.72
CA ASN A 28 -7.61 -2.10 -4.00
C ASN A 28 -8.93 -1.32 -3.95
N HIS A 29 -8.89 -0.11 -4.48
CA HIS A 29 -10.06 0.77 -4.58
C HIS A 29 -10.71 0.75 -5.97
N GLY A 30 -10.09 0.07 -6.95
CA GLY A 30 -10.50 0.07 -8.35
C GLY A 30 -10.23 1.40 -9.05
N GLN A 31 -10.38 1.41 -10.38
CA GLN A 31 -10.17 2.62 -11.19
C GLN A 31 -11.37 3.58 -11.07
N GLY A 32 -12.57 3.11 -11.43
CA GLY A 32 -13.84 3.82 -11.29
C GLY A 32 -13.77 5.30 -11.68
N THR A 33 -14.45 6.15 -10.90
CA THR A 33 -14.37 7.62 -11.00
C THR A 33 -13.16 8.22 -10.27
N GLY A 34 -12.31 7.40 -9.65
CA GLY A 34 -11.21 7.85 -8.80
C GLY A 34 -11.62 8.33 -7.40
N ALA A 35 -12.91 8.39 -7.05
CA ALA A 35 -13.34 8.88 -5.74
C ALA A 35 -12.72 8.09 -4.56
N LEU A 36 -12.73 6.75 -4.65
CA LEU A 36 -12.11 5.89 -3.62
C LEU A 36 -10.58 5.95 -3.63
N LYS A 37 -9.96 6.22 -4.79
CA LYS A 37 -8.52 6.47 -4.89
C LYS A 37 -8.12 7.73 -4.13
N HIS A 38 -8.85 8.83 -4.34
CA HIS A 38 -8.60 10.09 -3.64
C HIS A 38 -8.75 9.92 -2.13
N LEU A 39 -9.85 9.30 -1.71
CA LEU A 39 -10.12 8.99 -0.31
C LEU A 39 -9.01 8.12 0.30
N ALA A 40 -8.63 7.03 -0.36
CA ALA A 40 -7.59 6.14 0.14
C ALA A 40 -6.27 6.88 0.34
N ARG A 41 -5.85 7.70 -0.63
CA ARG A 41 -4.63 8.50 -0.52
C ARG A 41 -4.70 9.54 0.61
N GLU A 42 -5.87 10.14 0.83
CA GLU A 42 -6.09 11.07 1.93
C GLU A 42 -6.04 10.38 3.31
N THR A 43 -6.67 9.20 3.45
CA THR A 43 -6.60 8.41 4.68
C THR A 43 -5.15 7.95 4.95
N LEU A 44 -4.44 7.48 3.92
CA LEU A 44 -3.05 7.04 4.04
C LEU A 44 -2.09 8.18 4.41
N SER A 45 -2.31 9.40 3.91
CA SER A 45 -1.43 10.53 4.21
C SER A 45 -1.55 11.03 5.65
N LYS A 46 -2.69 10.77 6.31
CA LYS A 46 -2.95 11.15 7.71
C LYS A 46 -2.53 10.06 8.71
N SER A 47 -2.27 8.84 8.23
CA SER A 47 -1.97 7.70 9.10
C SER A 47 -0.51 7.68 9.55
N SER A 48 -0.27 7.64 10.87
CA SER A 48 1.07 7.45 11.43
C SER A 48 1.67 6.07 11.18
N LEU A 49 0.82 5.08 10.85
CA LEU A 49 1.20 3.71 10.51
C LEU A 49 1.79 3.57 9.11
N VAL A 50 1.72 4.62 8.29
CA VAL A 50 2.18 4.60 6.90
C VAL A 50 3.43 5.47 6.77
N ALA A 51 4.50 4.91 6.22
CA ALA A 51 5.73 5.62 5.95
C ALA A 51 5.67 6.36 4.61
N ARG A 52 5.07 5.73 3.59
CA ARG A 52 4.80 6.31 2.27
C ARG A 52 3.77 5.49 1.50
N TYR A 53 3.19 6.08 0.47
CA TYR A 53 2.26 5.40 -0.42
C TYR A 53 2.46 5.83 -1.88
N TYR A 54 2.13 4.93 -2.81
CA TYR A 54 2.31 5.13 -4.26
C TYR A 54 1.37 4.19 -5.06
N PRO A 55 1.03 4.49 -6.32
CA PRO A 55 0.22 3.58 -7.15
C PRO A 55 0.96 2.27 -7.44
N ALA A 56 0.24 1.18 -7.67
CA ALA A 56 0.84 -0.09 -8.05
C ALA A 56 1.52 -0.01 -9.43
N ALA A 57 2.45 -0.94 -9.68
CA ALA A 57 3.14 -1.03 -10.96
C ALA A 57 2.19 -1.43 -12.10
N HIS A 58 2.60 -1.15 -13.34
CA HIS A 58 1.91 -1.59 -14.54
C HIS A 58 1.83 -3.13 -14.57
N GLY A 59 0.63 -3.70 -14.75
CA GLY A 59 0.37 -5.14 -14.66
C GLY A 59 -0.11 -5.63 -13.28
N ASP A 60 0.23 -4.91 -12.20
CA ASP A 60 -0.17 -5.25 -10.82
C ASP A 60 -1.39 -4.45 -10.32
N GLY A 61 -2.26 -4.03 -11.24
CA GLY A 61 -3.44 -3.21 -10.95
C GLY A 61 -3.24 -1.70 -11.14
N SER A 62 -2.01 -1.25 -11.44
CA SER A 62 -1.70 0.13 -11.84
C SER A 62 -2.35 1.15 -10.88
N ASP A 63 -3.00 2.16 -11.44
CA ASP A 63 -3.63 3.26 -10.72
C ASP A 63 -4.92 2.88 -9.96
N GLY A 64 -5.44 1.67 -10.15
CA GLY A 64 -6.58 1.13 -9.40
C GLY A 64 -6.22 0.57 -8.03
N ILE A 65 -4.92 0.51 -7.71
CA ILE A 65 -4.41 0.02 -6.43
C ILE A 65 -3.41 1.03 -5.88
N THR A 66 -3.59 1.40 -4.62
CA THR A 66 -2.58 2.17 -3.87
C THR A 66 -1.82 1.23 -2.94
N ILE A 67 -0.49 1.27 -3.04
CA ILE A 67 0.44 0.55 -2.19
C ILE A 67 0.84 1.45 -1.03
N ALA A 68 0.75 0.94 0.20
CA ALA A 68 1.18 1.63 1.41
C ALA A 68 2.33 0.86 2.06
N GLU A 69 3.48 1.52 2.27
CA GLU A 69 4.57 0.99 3.08
C GLU A 69 4.33 1.33 4.55
N LEU A 70 4.36 0.32 5.42
CA LEU A 70 4.07 0.50 6.85
C LEU A 70 5.27 1.05 7.62
N ASN A 71 4.99 1.87 8.63
CA ASN A 71 5.94 2.57 9.48
C ASN A 71 6.08 1.89 10.83
N TYR A 72 7.32 1.57 11.23
CA TYR A 72 7.66 0.96 12.52
C TYR A 72 8.74 1.76 13.28
N GLY A 73 8.89 3.06 12.99
CA GLY A 73 9.77 3.96 13.77
C GLY A 73 11.28 3.82 13.49
N GLY A 74 11.65 3.24 12.35
CA GLY A 74 13.04 3.18 11.91
C GLY A 74 13.14 2.83 10.43
N HIS A 75 14.12 3.39 9.71
CA HIS A 75 14.43 3.09 8.31
C HIS A 75 14.99 1.68 8.10
N ARG A 76 14.34 0.67 8.67
CA ARG A 76 14.56 -0.72 8.35
C ARG A 76 13.22 -1.28 7.91
N ALA A 77 12.85 -0.95 6.67
CA ALA A 77 12.13 -1.92 5.86
C ALA A 77 12.80 -3.27 6.12
N PHE A 78 12.06 -4.18 6.74
CA PHE A 78 12.51 -5.52 7.10
C PHE A 78 13.35 -6.05 5.93
N ASN A 79 14.67 -6.03 6.09
CA ASN A 79 15.71 -6.17 5.07
C ASN A 79 15.26 -5.89 3.61
N ARG A 80 15.49 -4.68 3.07
CA ARG A 80 15.43 -4.42 1.61
C ARG A 80 16.15 -5.50 0.78
N ARG A 81 17.21 -6.11 1.34
CA ARG A 81 17.93 -7.25 0.76
C ARG A 81 17.12 -8.55 0.73
N ALA A 82 16.35 -8.86 1.77
CA ALA A 82 15.46 -10.02 1.82
C ALA A 82 14.21 -9.81 0.95
N ASN A 83 13.71 -8.57 0.86
CA ASN A 83 12.59 -8.26 -0.02
C ASN A 83 12.99 -8.27 -1.51
N ASN A 84 14.20 -7.82 -1.86
CA ASN A 84 14.73 -7.96 -3.22
C ASN A 84 15.00 -9.42 -3.63
N SER A 85 14.98 -10.39 -2.71
CA SER A 85 14.94 -11.82 -3.05
C SER A 85 13.53 -12.37 -3.21
N ILE A 86 12.51 -11.70 -2.66
CA ILE A 86 11.09 -12.08 -2.80
C ILE A 86 10.49 -11.45 -4.07
N VAL A 87 10.88 -10.22 -4.38
CA VAL A 87 10.44 -9.53 -5.60
C VAL A 87 11.29 -10.03 -6.78
N PRO A 88 10.68 -10.64 -7.83
CA PRO A 88 11.42 -11.08 -8.99
C PRO A 88 12.18 -9.91 -9.61
N LYS A 89 13.49 -10.07 -9.81
CA LYS A 89 14.27 -9.08 -10.55
C LYS A 89 13.78 -9.08 -12.01
N PRO A 90 13.54 -7.91 -12.61
CA PRO A 90 13.20 -7.85 -14.02
C PRO A 90 14.31 -8.53 -14.82
N LEU A 91 13.91 -9.42 -15.74
CA LEU A 91 14.83 -10.11 -16.63
C LEU A 91 15.57 -9.05 -17.45
N THR A 92 16.88 -8.93 -17.27
CA THR A 92 17.73 -8.12 -18.16
C THR A 92 17.64 -8.70 -19.56
N ARG A 93 17.04 -7.96 -20.49
CA ARG A 93 17.11 -8.27 -21.91
C ARG A 93 18.58 -8.19 -22.34
N LYS A 94 19.11 -9.29 -22.88
CA LYS A 94 20.39 -9.32 -23.59
C LYS A 94 20.24 -8.74 -24.99
#